data_AF-A0A3S0J909-F1
#
_entry.id   AF-A0A3S0J909-F1
#
_cell.length_a   1.000
_cell.length_b   1.000
_cell.length_c   1.000
_cell.angle_alpha   90.00
_cell.angle_beta   90.00
_cell.angle_gamma   90.00
#
_symmetry.space_group_name_H-M   'P 1'
#
loop_
_entity.id
_entity.type
_entity.pdbx_description
1 polymer ?
#
loop_
_entity_poly.entity_id
_entity_poly.type
_entity_poly.pdbx_seq_one_letter_code
_entity_poly.pdbx_strand_id
1 'polypeptide(L)'
;MNANMQKLMKISGFFRLVVLIATAIMMLYLGYSFFVNGDIRFGASHLFHELWQDERASRGILLGLQSPLFIILLVGVYWLQKLLSHYQQGQFFGHEAMRCYLWLVWLKVFDFGTDIIQHLGTGYYHKQFFEHTSIQLTIDFGDITTILLMLLIVYLLKAARELEAENREFI
;
A
#
# COMPACT_ATOMS: atom_id res chain seq x y z
N MET A 1 22.13 -26.24 2.74
CA MET A 1 21.42 -24.97 2.46
C MET A 1 22.45 -23.87 2.28
N ASN A 2 22.42 -23.15 1.16
CA ASN A 2 23.44 -22.16 0.79
C ASN A 2 23.47 -20.99 1.80
N ALA A 3 24.66 -20.52 2.19
CA ALA A 3 24.84 -19.41 3.14
C ALA A 3 24.13 -18.12 2.69
N ASN A 4 24.00 -17.91 1.38
CA ASN A 4 23.25 -16.79 0.81
C ASN A 4 21.74 -16.89 1.10
N MET A 5 21.18 -18.10 1.09
CA MET A 5 19.78 -18.36 1.40
C MET A 5 19.46 -18.04 2.87
N GLN A 6 20.37 -18.42 3.78
CA GLN A 6 20.24 -18.10 5.21
C GLN A 6 20.32 -16.59 5.49
N LYS A 7 21.20 -15.86 4.77
CA LYS A 7 21.25 -14.40 4.87
C LYS A 7 19.94 -13.76 4.43
N LEU A 8 19.38 -14.20 3.29
CA LEU A 8 18.09 -13.71 2.80
C LEU A 8 16.95 -13.96 3.79
N MET A 9 16.87 -15.16 4.37
CA MET A 9 15.85 -15.48 5.40
C MET A 9 15.93 -14.55 6.61
N LYS A 10 17.15 -14.25 7.10
CA LYS A 10 17.35 -13.31 8.23
C LYS A 10 16.95 -11.89 7.86
N ILE A 11 17.31 -11.43 6.67
CA ILE A 11 16.95 -10.11 6.16
C ILE A 11 15.42 -9.98 6.05
N SER A 12 14.73 -10.99 5.51
CA SER A 12 13.26 -11.00 5.43
C SER A 12 12.60 -10.91 6.81
N GLY A 13 13.13 -11.64 7.80
CA GLY A 13 12.66 -11.54 9.19
C GLY A 13 12.87 -10.14 9.79
N PHE A 14 14.01 -9.50 9.52
CA PHE A 14 14.27 -8.12 9.94
C PHE A 14 13.29 -7.14 9.29
N PHE A 15 13.12 -7.17 7.97
CA PHE A 15 12.17 -6.31 7.26
C PHE A 15 10.74 -6.51 7.74
N ARG A 16 10.37 -7.75 8.10
CA ARG A 16 9.05 -8.06 8.65
C ARG A 16 8.80 -7.28 9.95
N LEU A 17 9.77 -7.26 10.85
CA LEU A 17 9.69 -6.47 12.09
C LEU A 17 9.65 -4.97 11.79
N VAL A 18 10.50 -4.48 10.89
CA VAL A 18 10.56 -3.07 10.50
C VAL A 18 9.21 -2.58 9.98
N VAL A 19 8.57 -3.35 9.09
CA VAL A 19 7.24 -3.02 8.54
C VAL A 19 6.19 -2.90 9.66
N LEU A 20 6.19 -3.82 10.63
CA LEU A 20 5.26 -3.75 11.76
C LEU A 20 5.50 -2.53 12.64
N ILE A 21 6.75 -2.24 12.98
CA ILE A 21 7.10 -1.07 13.79
C ILE A 21 6.72 0.22 13.07
N ALA A 22 7.07 0.35 11.79
CA ALA A 22 6.72 1.52 10.98
C ALA A 22 5.20 1.72 10.92
N THR A 23 4.45 0.64 10.69
CA THR A 23 2.98 0.68 10.69
C THR A 23 2.43 1.09 12.05
N ALA A 24 2.96 0.55 13.16
CA ALA A 24 2.51 0.89 14.50
C ALA A 24 2.77 2.37 14.84
N ILE A 25 3.95 2.89 14.51
CA ILE A 25 4.29 4.31 14.69
C ILE A 25 3.33 5.19 13.90
N MET A 26 3.07 4.84 12.64
CA MET A 26 2.14 5.57 11.78
C MET A 26 0.72 5.57 12.36
N MET A 27 0.23 4.41 12.82
CA MET A 27 -1.09 4.29 13.44
C MET A 27 -1.21 5.11 14.73
N LEU A 28 -0.16 5.12 15.56
CA LEU A 28 -0.10 5.95 16.76
C LEU A 28 -0.13 7.44 16.42
N TYR A 29 0.63 7.86 15.42
CA TYR A 29 0.64 9.25 14.96
C TYR A 29 -0.73 9.69 14.44
N LEU A 30 -1.37 8.87 13.59
CA LEU A 30 -2.71 9.16 13.06
C LEU A 30 -3.76 9.19 14.17
N GLY A 31 -3.71 8.23 15.11
CA GLY A 31 -4.58 8.22 16.28
C GLY A 31 -4.41 9.45 17.15
N TYR A 32 -3.16 9.82 17.45
CA TYR A 32 -2.86 11.04 18.21
C TYR A 32 -3.39 12.29 17.51
N SER A 33 -3.14 12.44 16.20
CA SER A 33 -3.64 13.57 15.42
C SER A 33 -5.17 13.65 15.46
N PHE A 34 -5.85 12.52 15.32
CA PHE A 34 -7.30 12.48 15.32
C PHE A 34 -7.91 12.79 16.70
N PHE A 35 -7.41 12.17 17.76
CA PHE A 35 -7.99 12.32 19.10
C PHE A 35 -7.58 13.60 19.83
N VAL A 36 -6.35 14.07 19.62
CA VAL A 36 -5.80 15.23 20.35
C VAL A 36 -5.95 16.51 19.53
N ASN A 37 -5.59 16.46 18.23
CA ASN A 37 -5.62 17.65 17.38
C ASN A 37 -6.95 17.79 16.62
N GLY A 38 -7.80 16.76 16.60
CA GLY A 38 -9.02 16.74 15.81
C GLY A 38 -8.75 16.80 14.30
N ASP A 39 -7.56 16.42 13.84
CA ASP A 39 -7.08 16.59 12.46
C ASP A 39 -6.67 15.23 11.86
N ILE A 40 -6.92 15.04 10.56
CA ILE A 40 -6.59 13.83 9.80
C ILE A 40 -5.66 14.19 8.66
N ARG A 41 -4.39 13.82 8.80
CA ARG A 41 -3.31 14.12 7.83
C ARG A 41 -2.88 12.91 7.00
N PHE A 42 -3.79 11.99 6.75
CA PHE A 42 -3.50 10.77 5.98
C PHE A 42 -3.95 10.95 4.53
N GLY A 43 -3.04 11.04 3.56
CA GLY A 43 -3.38 11.19 2.13
C GLY A 43 -4.31 12.38 1.83
N ALA A 44 -4.35 13.38 2.71
CA ALA A 44 -5.30 14.47 2.64
C ALA A 44 -4.81 15.52 1.63
N SER A 45 -5.64 15.80 0.63
CA SER A 45 -5.44 16.95 -0.26
C SER A 45 -5.75 18.26 0.46
N HIS A 46 -5.29 19.39 -0.11
CA HIS A 46 -5.66 20.71 0.40
C HIS A 46 -7.18 20.89 0.54
N LEU A 47 -7.93 20.44 -0.48
CA LEU A 47 -9.40 20.49 -0.50
C LEU A 47 -10.02 19.68 0.64
N PHE A 48 -9.39 18.54 1.00
CA PHE A 48 -9.84 17.74 2.14
C PHE A 48 -9.67 18.50 3.45
N HIS A 49 -8.53 19.17 3.63
CA HIS A 49 -8.28 19.96 4.85
C HIS A 49 -9.22 21.16 4.98
N GLU A 50 -9.52 21.86 3.89
CA GLU A 50 -10.51 22.95 3.90
C GLU A 50 -11.90 22.43 4.28
N LEU A 51 -12.32 21.30 3.68
CA LEU A 51 -13.57 20.64 4.05
C LEU A 51 -13.57 20.14 5.50
N TRP A 52 -12.45 19.65 6.01
CA TRP A 52 -12.36 19.13 7.38
C TRP A 52 -12.52 20.23 8.44
N GLN A 53 -12.14 21.46 8.10
CA GLN A 53 -12.28 22.63 8.97
C GLN A 53 -13.63 23.35 8.83
N ASP A 54 -14.37 23.14 7.73
CA ASP A 54 -15.70 23.74 7.53
C ASP A 54 -16.77 23.02 8.37
N GLU A 55 -17.49 23.75 9.23
CA GLU A 55 -18.55 23.21 10.09
C GLU A 55 -19.75 22.67 9.29
N ARG A 56 -19.94 23.12 8.04
CA ARG A 56 -21.03 22.67 7.16
C ARG A 56 -20.75 21.31 6.54
N ALA A 57 -19.49 20.90 6.49
CA ALA A 57 -19.09 19.62 5.92
C ALA A 57 -19.27 18.48 6.93
N SER A 58 -19.84 17.37 6.46
CA SER A 58 -20.03 16.19 7.30
C SER A 58 -18.72 15.44 7.49
N ARG A 59 -18.23 15.42 8.73
CA ARG A 59 -17.05 14.62 9.13
C ARG A 59 -17.23 13.13 8.82
N GLY A 60 -18.46 12.61 8.88
CA GLY A 60 -18.75 11.23 8.54
C GLY A 60 -18.49 10.90 7.06
N ILE A 61 -18.85 11.83 6.16
CA ILE A 61 -18.59 11.67 4.71
C ILE A 61 -17.09 11.74 4.44
N LEU A 62 -16.38 12.68 5.07
CA LEU A 62 -14.93 12.82 4.91
C LEU A 62 -14.18 11.58 5.43
N LEU A 63 -14.58 11.04 6.58
CA LEU A 63 -14.06 9.77 7.09
C LEU A 63 -14.37 8.60 6.14
N GLY A 64 -15.60 8.55 5.62
CA GLY A 64 -16.00 7.54 4.64
C GLY A 64 -15.12 7.60 3.38
N LEU A 65 -14.80 8.80 2.90
CA LEU A 65 -13.96 9.03 1.74
C LEU A 65 -12.48 8.67 1.98
N GLN A 66 -11.99 8.83 3.22
CA GLN A 66 -10.63 8.48 3.62
C GLN A 66 -10.44 6.99 3.98
N SER A 67 -11.51 6.33 4.40
CA SER A 67 -11.47 4.94 4.88
C SER A 67 -10.90 3.92 3.88
N PRO A 68 -11.11 4.02 2.55
CA PRO A 68 -10.57 3.04 1.60
C PRO A 68 -9.05 3.02 1.60
N LEU A 69 -8.38 4.18 1.63
CA LEU A 69 -6.91 4.23 1.71
C LEU A 69 -6.39 3.57 2.98
N PHE A 70 -7.10 3.74 4.09
CA PHE A 70 -6.70 3.13 5.36
C PHE A 70 -6.85 1.61 5.32
N ILE A 71 -7.94 1.11 4.73
CA ILE A 71 -8.15 -0.33 4.52
C ILE A 71 -7.06 -0.90 3.60
N ILE A 72 -6.76 -0.20 2.50
CA ILE A 72 -5.70 -0.59 1.56
C ILE A 72 -4.35 -0.67 2.27
N LEU A 73 -4.01 0.31 3.11
CA LEU A 73 -2.79 0.28 3.93
C LEU A 73 -2.73 -0.98 4.81
N LEU A 74 -3.79 -1.28 5.57
CA LEU A 74 -3.81 -2.45 6.46
C LEU A 74 -3.73 -3.78 5.70
N VAL A 75 -4.46 -3.89 4.59
CA VAL A 75 -4.41 -5.06 3.70
C VAL A 75 -3.03 -5.21 3.08
N GLY A 76 -2.37 -4.11 2.72
CA GLY A 76 -1.02 -4.09 2.18
C GLY A 76 0.00 -4.57 3.19
N VAL A 77 -0.07 -4.07 4.43
CA VAL A 77 0.77 -4.55 5.53
C VAL A 77 0.54 -6.05 5.76
N TYR A 78 -0.72 -6.52 5.77
CA TYR A 78 -1.02 -7.95 5.92
C TYR A 78 -0.36 -8.81 4.84
N TRP A 79 -0.53 -8.46 3.55
CA TRP A 79 0.04 -9.25 2.46
C TRP A 79 1.56 -9.18 2.42
N LEU A 80 2.15 -8.03 2.77
CA LEU A 80 3.59 -7.86 2.87
C LEU A 80 4.18 -8.69 4.01
N GLN A 81 3.52 -8.71 5.18
CA GLN A 81 3.89 -9.57 6.31
C GLN A 81 3.85 -11.05 5.92
N LYS A 82 2.79 -11.45 5.21
CA LYS A 82 2.63 -12.84 4.74
C LYS A 82 3.72 -13.22 3.73
N LEU A 83 4.03 -12.35 2.77
CA LEU A 83 5.12 -12.54 1.81
C LEU A 83 6.47 -12.71 2.52
N LEU A 84 6.81 -11.80 3.44
CA LEU A 84 8.06 -11.85 4.19
C LEU A 84 8.16 -13.09 5.07
N SER A 85 7.04 -13.60 5.58
CA SER A 85 6.99 -14.87 6.31
C SER A 85 7.37 -16.06 5.41
N HIS A 86 6.90 -16.12 4.16
CA HIS A 86 7.31 -17.17 3.22
C HIS A 86 8.80 -17.08 2.89
N TYR A 87 9.33 -15.88 2.72
CA TYR A 87 10.76 -15.67 2.48
C TYR A 87 11.62 -16.05 3.69
N GLN A 88 11.15 -15.77 4.91
CA GLN A 88 11.80 -16.20 6.14
C GLN A 88 11.86 -17.73 6.26
N GLN A 89 10.89 -18.45 5.70
CA GLN A 89 10.87 -19.92 5.64
C GLN A 89 11.72 -20.50 4.48
N GLY A 90 12.35 -19.65 3.67
CA GLY A 90 13.13 -20.06 2.51
C GLY A 90 12.30 -20.37 1.26
N GLN A 91 10.99 -20.10 1.28
CA GLN A 91 10.07 -20.35 0.18
C GLN A 91 10.01 -19.16 -0.79
N PHE A 92 11.14 -18.79 -1.37
CA PHE A 92 11.23 -17.59 -2.24
C PHE A 92 10.43 -17.71 -3.53
N PHE A 93 10.45 -18.89 -4.16
CA PHE A 93 9.75 -19.17 -5.43
C PHE A 93 8.49 -20.04 -5.25
N GLY A 94 8.03 -20.19 -4.00
CA GLY A 94 6.83 -20.97 -3.69
C GLY A 94 5.58 -20.37 -4.32
N HIS A 95 4.61 -21.22 -4.66
CA HIS A 95 3.33 -20.80 -5.24
C HIS A 95 2.61 -19.76 -4.36
N GLU A 96 2.64 -19.94 -3.03
CA GLU A 96 2.03 -19.02 -2.07
C GLU A 96 2.75 -17.67 -2.00
N ALA A 97 4.08 -17.64 -2.06
CA ALA A 97 4.84 -16.39 -2.08
C ALA A 97 4.52 -15.58 -3.35
N MET A 98 4.45 -16.25 -4.49
CA MET A 98 4.09 -15.61 -5.76
C MET A 98 2.65 -15.08 -5.75
N ARG A 99 1.71 -15.82 -5.13
CA ARG A 99 0.33 -15.35 -4.93
C ARG A 99 0.27 -14.12 -4.03
N CYS A 100 1.03 -14.10 -2.94
CA CYS A 100 1.12 -12.92 -2.07
C CYS A 100 1.65 -11.70 -2.83
N TYR A 101 2.67 -11.90 -3.68
CA TYR A 101 3.20 -10.83 -4.52
C TYR A 101 2.17 -10.31 -5.52
N LEU A 102 1.45 -11.19 -6.21
CA LEU A 102 0.36 -10.79 -7.12
C LEU A 102 -0.74 -10.00 -6.42
N TRP A 103 -1.09 -10.37 -5.18
CA TRP A 103 -2.05 -9.59 -4.39
C TRP A 103 -1.52 -8.19 -4.06
N LEU A 104 -0.22 -8.03 -3.77
CA LEU A 104 0.38 -6.72 -3.56
C LEU A 104 0.38 -5.87 -4.84
N VAL A 105 0.59 -6.48 -6.02
CA VAL A 105 0.47 -5.79 -7.32
C VAL A 105 -0.95 -5.28 -7.51
N TRP A 106 -1.95 -6.15 -7.36
CA TRP A 106 -3.34 -5.77 -7.48
C TRP A 106 -3.72 -4.68 -6.49
N LEU A 107 -3.28 -4.81 -5.25
CA LEU A 107 -3.51 -3.81 -4.22
C LEU A 107 -2.92 -2.45 -4.62
N LYS A 108 -1.72 -2.41 -5.24
CA LYS A 108 -1.12 -1.15 -5.70
C LYS A 108 -1.88 -0.54 -6.89
N VAL A 109 -2.45 -1.37 -7.76
CA VAL A 109 -3.35 -0.90 -8.83
C VAL A 109 -4.64 -0.32 -8.22
N PHE A 110 -5.22 -0.99 -7.23
CA PHE A 110 -6.40 -0.48 -6.52
C PHE A 110 -6.11 0.79 -5.73
N ASP A 111 -4.94 0.89 -5.09
CA ASP A 111 -4.45 2.08 -4.40
C ASP A 111 -4.42 3.28 -5.34
N PHE A 112 -3.76 3.14 -6.50
CA PHE A 112 -3.71 4.17 -7.53
C PHE A 112 -5.10 4.60 -8.02
N GLY A 113 -6.00 3.64 -8.30
CA GLY A 113 -7.36 3.95 -8.73
C GLY A 113 -8.20 4.63 -7.63
N THR A 114 -8.02 4.22 -6.38
CA THR A 114 -8.73 4.76 -5.21
C THR A 114 -8.30 6.18 -4.94
N ASP A 115 -7.00 6.49 -5.05
CA ASP A 115 -6.46 7.83 -4.90
C ASP A 115 -7.10 8.82 -5.89
N ILE A 116 -7.19 8.43 -7.17
CA ILE A 116 -7.89 9.21 -8.21
C ILE A 116 -9.36 9.44 -7.83
N ILE A 117 -10.08 8.38 -7.46
CA ILE A 117 -11.49 8.47 -7.07
C ILE A 117 -11.65 9.38 -5.85
N GLN A 118 -10.72 9.31 -4.89
CA GLN A 118 -10.75 10.11 -3.68
C GLN A 118 -10.53 11.59 -3.97
N HIS A 119 -9.55 11.94 -4.81
CA HIS A 119 -9.31 13.31 -5.25
C HIS A 119 -10.52 13.90 -5.96
N LEU A 120 -11.14 13.13 -6.87
CA LEU A 120 -12.36 13.54 -7.57
C LEU A 120 -13.56 13.67 -6.64
N GLY A 121 -13.76 12.69 -5.75
CA GLY A 121 -14.85 12.69 -4.76
C GLY A 121 -14.73 13.86 -3.79
N THR A 122 -13.52 14.16 -3.32
CA THR A 122 -13.24 15.31 -2.44
C THR A 122 -13.51 16.61 -3.17
N GLY A 123 -13.04 16.74 -4.41
CA GLY A 123 -13.30 17.92 -5.23
C GLY A 123 -14.78 18.14 -5.53
N TYR A 124 -15.53 17.07 -5.83
CA TYR A 124 -16.97 17.16 -6.04
C TYR A 124 -17.71 17.60 -4.77
N TYR A 125 -17.31 17.07 -3.61
CA TYR A 125 -17.89 17.47 -2.32
C TYR A 125 -17.54 18.91 -1.97
N HIS A 126 -16.29 19.33 -2.21
CA HIS A 126 -15.81 20.70 -1.99
C HIS A 126 -16.63 21.72 -2.79
N LYS A 127 -16.94 21.42 -4.06
CA LYS A 127 -17.76 22.28 -4.92
C LYS A 127 -19.15 22.60 -4.36
N GLN A 128 -19.68 21.77 -3.45
CA GLN A 128 -20.98 22.03 -2.82
C GLN A 128 -20.95 23.17 -1.80
N PHE A 129 -19.77 23.49 -1.24
CA PHE A 129 -19.62 24.46 -0.14
C PHE A 129 -18.80 25.69 -0.53
N PHE A 130 -17.98 25.60 -1.58
CA PHE A 130 -17.05 26.64 -2.01
C PHE A 130 -17.25 27.00 -3.49
N GLU A 131 -17.32 28.29 -3.79
CA GLU A 131 -17.56 28.80 -5.16
C GLU A 131 -16.39 28.54 -6.12
N HIS A 132 -15.16 28.52 -5.59
CA HIS A 132 -13.95 28.28 -6.36
C HIS A 132 -13.38 26.92 -5.98
N THR A 133 -13.48 25.94 -6.89
CA THR A 133 -12.91 24.61 -6.70
C THR A 133 -11.99 24.30 -7.87
N SER A 134 -10.68 24.22 -7.61
CA SER A 134 -9.70 23.70 -8.56
C SER A 134 -9.28 22.30 -8.18
N ILE A 135 -9.72 21.30 -8.94
CA ILE A 135 -9.30 19.92 -8.74
C ILE A 135 -7.94 19.75 -9.41
N GLN A 136 -6.88 19.65 -8.62
CA GLN A 136 -5.55 19.29 -9.10
C GLN A 136 -5.39 17.78 -8.95
N LEU A 137 -5.31 17.08 -10.08
CA LEU A 137 -5.09 15.64 -10.10
C LEU A 137 -3.61 15.39 -10.34
N THR A 138 -2.89 15.09 -9.26
CA THR A 138 -1.45 14.84 -9.33
C THR A 138 -1.25 13.36 -9.61
N ILE A 139 -0.99 13.02 -10.87
CA ILE A 139 -0.60 11.64 -11.22
C ILE A 139 0.88 11.50 -10.88
N ASP A 140 1.20 10.76 -9.82
CA ASP A 140 2.58 10.43 -9.51
C ASP A 140 3.10 9.36 -10.49
N PHE A 141 4.04 9.76 -11.35
CA PHE A 141 4.73 8.84 -12.26
C PHE A 141 5.47 7.73 -11.50
N GLY A 142 5.87 7.99 -10.24
CA GLY A 142 6.45 7.02 -9.32
C GLY A 142 5.54 5.82 -9.07
N ASP A 143 4.23 6.03 -8.95
CA ASP A 143 3.29 4.92 -8.74
C ASP A 143 3.19 4.01 -9.98
N ILE A 144 3.15 4.61 -11.17
CA ILE A 144 3.10 3.87 -12.43
C ILE A 144 4.38 3.04 -12.61
N THR A 145 5.55 3.65 -12.42
CA THR A 145 6.84 2.95 -12.53
C THR A 145 6.98 1.84 -11.49
N THR A 146 6.47 2.05 -10.28
CA THR A 146 6.45 1.02 -9.23
C THR A 146 5.59 -0.17 -9.64
N ILE A 147 4.39 0.05 -10.18
CA ILE A 147 3.52 -1.03 -10.67
C ILE A 147 4.22 -1.81 -11.79
N LEU A 148 4.84 -1.12 -12.75
CA LEU A 148 5.58 -1.75 -13.84
C LEU A 148 6.76 -2.58 -13.33
N LEU A 149 7.54 -2.04 -12.39
CA LEU A 149 8.64 -2.77 -11.76
C LEU A 149 8.14 -4.00 -11.00
N MET A 150 7.03 -3.88 -10.29
CA MET A 150 6.46 -5.01 -9.58
C MET A 150 6.01 -6.11 -10.53
N LEU A 151 5.38 -5.76 -11.66
CA LEU A 151 5.01 -6.72 -12.71
C LEU A 151 6.24 -7.40 -13.33
N LEU A 152 7.30 -6.64 -13.58
CA LEU A 152 8.57 -7.20 -14.04
C LEU A 152 9.14 -8.21 -13.04
N ILE A 153 9.13 -7.89 -11.74
CA ILE A 153 9.59 -8.80 -10.68
C ILE A 153 8.74 -10.08 -10.67
N VAL A 154 7.41 -10.00 -10.80
CA VAL A 154 6.55 -11.20 -10.91
C VAL A 154 6.98 -12.07 -12.07
N TYR A 155 7.21 -11.47 -13.24
CA TYR A 155 7.64 -12.19 -14.43
C TYR A 155 8.99 -12.88 -14.21
N LEU A 156 9.97 -12.17 -13.64
CA LEU A 156 11.28 -12.72 -13.30
C LEU A 156 11.20 -13.87 -12.28
N LEU A 157 10.36 -13.72 -11.25
CA LEU A 157 10.12 -14.77 -10.26
C LEU A 157 9.49 -16.02 -10.89
N LYS A 158 8.58 -15.83 -11.85
CA LYS A 158 7.97 -16.94 -12.61
C LYS A 158 9.03 -17.68 -13.42
N ALA A 159 9.85 -16.96 -14.17
CA ALA A 159 10.92 -17.53 -14.99
C ALA A 159 11.97 -18.25 -14.12
N ALA A 160 12.37 -17.66 -12.99
CA ALA A 160 13.28 -18.29 -12.04
C ALA A 160 12.74 -19.60 -11.46
N ARG A 161 11.43 -19.65 -11.17
CA ARG A 161 10.77 -20.88 -10.69
C ARG A 161 10.77 -21.98 -11.75
N GLU A 162 10.52 -21.63 -13.01
CA GLU A 162 10.56 -22.59 -14.13
C GLU A 162 11.97 -23.18 -14.30
N LEU A 163 13.02 -22.34 -14.22
CA LEU A 163 14.42 -22.79 -14.23
C LEU A 163 14.79 -23.67 -13.02
N GLU A 164 14.27 -23.36 -11.83
CA GLU A 164 14.50 -24.20 -10.64
C GLU A 164 13.80 -25.56 -10.75
N ALA A 165 12.61 -25.60 -11.36
CA ALA A 165 11.87 -26.85 -11.61
C ALA A 165 12.61 -27.72 -12.63
N GLU A 166 13.05 -27.13 -13.75
CA GLU A 166 13.81 -27.83 -14.79
C GLU A 166 15.11 -28.44 -14.23
N ASN A 167 15.89 -27.66 -13.48
CA ASN A 167 17.13 -28.16 -12.86
C ASN A 167 16.90 -29.29 -11.84
N ARG A 168 15.71 -29.40 -11.24
CA ARG A 168 15.36 -30.52 -10.34
C ARG A 168 14.92 -31.78 -11.09
N GLU A 169 14.43 -31.65 -12.33
CA GLU A 169 14.10 -32.81 -13.17
C GLU A 169 15.35 -33.45 -13.81
N PHE A 170 16.44 -32.69 -13.94
CA PHE A 170 17.72 -33.16 -14.48
C PHE A 170 18.69 -33.80 -13.46
N ILE A 171 18.42 -33.72 -12.15
CA ILE A 171 19.22 -34.34 -11.06
C ILE A 171 18.48 -35.58 -10.55
#